data_AF-A0A661ZIW9-F1
#
_entry.id   AF-A0A661ZIW9-F1
#
_cell.length_a   1.000
_cell.length_b   1.000
_cell.length_c   1.000
_cell.angle_alpha   90.00
_cell.angle_beta   90.00
_cell.angle_gamma   90.00
#
_symmetry.space_group_name_H-M   'P 1'
#
loop_
_entity.id
_entity.type
_entity.pdbx_description
1 polymer ?
#
loop_
_entity_poly.entity_id
_entity_poly.type
_entity_poly.pdbx_seq_one_letter_code
_entity_poly.pdbx_strand_id
1 'polypeptide(L)'
;IFMSVWNVHINFFPLSGIVKYFRYHKGKYLLAKNPKSSQENERTSVVIENKNGIKVLYRQIAGTVARRIVFYVREGEEVVQSEESGFIKFGSRVDVFLPLDTDIKVKIGDKVKGSQTVIAEFSE
;
A
#
# COMPACT_ATOMS: atom_id res chain seq x y z
N ILE A 1 -3.24 -4.86 5.14
CA ILE A 1 -4.41 -5.33 4.37
C ILE A 1 -4.02 -6.53 3.51
N PHE A 2 -4.64 -7.70 3.70
CA PHE A 2 -4.34 -8.91 2.92
C PHE A 2 -5.40 -9.14 1.84
N MET A 3 -4.98 -9.50 0.63
CA MET A 3 -5.84 -9.85 -0.50
C MET A 3 -5.53 -11.28 -0.95
N SER A 4 -6.51 -12.17 -0.83
CA SER A 4 -6.48 -13.52 -1.39
C SER A 4 -6.66 -13.47 -2.91
N VAL A 5 -6.45 -14.61 -3.59
CA VAL A 5 -6.60 -14.75 -5.06
C VAL A 5 -8.01 -14.40 -5.58
N TRP A 6 -9.01 -14.38 -4.70
CA TRP A 6 -10.40 -14.06 -5.03
C TRP A 6 -10.75 -12.58 -4.85
N ASN A 7 -9.80 -11.77 -4.38
CA ASN A 7 -10.02 -10.35 -4.15
C ASN A 7 -9.60 -9.53 -5.38
N VAL A 8 -10.11 -8.29 -5.45
CA VAL A 8 -9.60 -7.30 -6.39
C VAL A 8 -8.22 -6.86 -5.90
N HIS A 9 -7.25 -6.83 -6.82
CA HIS A 9 -5.85 -6.53 -6.49
C HIS A 9 -5.36 -5.17 -6.98
N ILE A 10 -6.26 -4.34 -7.50
CA ILE A 10 -5.98 -2.93 -7.77
C ILE A 10 -5.73 -2.23 -6.42
N ASN A 11 -4.72 -1.37 -6.37
CA ASN A 11 -4.36 -0.61 -5.19
C ASN A 11 -4.52 0.88 -5.49
N PHE A 12 -4.83 1.63 -4.45
CA PHE A 12 -5.16 3.04 -4.56
C PHE A 12 -4.24 3.86 -3.67
N PHE A 13 -3.97 5.10 -4.06
CA PHE A 13 -3.20 6.00 -3.23
C PHE A 13 -3.96 6.28 -1.92
N PRO A 14 -3.32 6.09 -0.75
CA PRO A 14 -3.98 6.29 0.54
C PRO A 14 -4.12 7.77 0.91
N LEU A 15 -3.40 8.66 0.22
CA LEU A 15 -3.27 10.08 0.54
C LEU A 15 -3.04 10.89 -0.74
N SER A 16 -3.64 12.09 -0.82
CA SER A 16 -3.30 13.07 -1.87
C SER A 16 -2.07 13.87 -1.46
N GLY A 17 -1.15 14.11 -2.40
CA GLY A 17 0.05 14.89 -2.13
C GLY A 17 1.18 14.63 -3.11
N ILE A 18 2.40 14.98 -2.70
CA ILE A 18 3.61 14.79 -3.50
C ILE A 18 4.32 13.51 -3.07
N VAL A 19 4.74 12.70 -4.04
CA VAL A 19 5.56 11.52 -3.80
C VAL A 19 6.97 11.95 -3.44
N LYS A 20 7.33 11.82 -2.17
CA LYS A 20 8.66 12.19 -1.65
C LYS A 20 9.69 11.08 -1.77
N TYR A 21 9.23 9.84 -1.92
CA TYR A 21 10.09 8.69 -2.02
C TYR A 21 9.42 7.56 -2.79
N PHE A 22 10.17 6.92 -3.67
CA PHE A 22 9.77 5.69 -4.34
C PHE A 22 10.96 4.74 -4.45
N ARG A 23 10.77 3.50 -3.99
CA ARG A 23 11.75 2.44 -4.24
C ARG A 23 11.08 1.12 -4.55
N TYR A 24 11.51 0.54 -5.67
CA TYR A 24 11.23 -0.84 -6.03
C TYR A 24 12.33 -1.76 -5.50
N HIS A 25 11.92 -2.86 -4.89
CA HIS A 25 12.82 -3.93 -4.47
C HIS A 25 12.43 -5.21 -5.18
N LYS A 26 13.33 -5.71 -6.03
CA LYS A 26 13.23 -7.07 -6.56
C LYS A 26 13.42 -8.06 -5.41
N GLY A 27 12.59 -9.09 -5.35
CA GLY A 27 12.65 -10.09 -4.27
C GLY A 27 12.30 -11.50 -4.72
N LYS A 28 12.21 -12.39 -3.74
CA LYS A 28 11.82 -13.81 -3.83
C LYS A 28 10.30 -13.95 -3.78
N TYR A 29 9.81 -15.20 -3.80
CA TYR A 29 8.39 -15.54 -3.85
C TYR A 29 7.96 -16.33 -2.59
N LEU A 30 8.03 -15.72 -1.39
CA LEU A 30 7.50 -16.31 -0.14
C LEU A 30 6.00 -16.01 0.04
N LEU A 31 5.28 -16.80 0.85
CA LEU A 31 3.84 -16.60 1.10
C LEU A 31 3.61 -15.21 1.73
N ALA A 32 2.67 -14.41 1.20
CA ALA A 32 2.42 -13.02 1.67
C ALA A 32 1.96 -12.90 3.15
N LYS A 33 1.49 -14.02 3.73
CA LYS A 33 1.17 -14.12 5.17
C LYS A 33 2.40 -14.32 6.06
N ASN A 34 3.54 -14.73 5.49
CA ASN A 34 4.77 -14.94 6.25
C ASN A 34 5.35 -13.58 6.69
N PRO A 35 5.70 -13.38 7.98
CA PRO A 35 6.33 -12.14 8.45
C PRO A 35 7.57 -11.72 7.65
N LYS A 36 8.37 -12.67 7.17
CA LYS A 36 9.59 -12.41 6.37
C LYS A 36 9.31 -11.95 4.93
N SER A 37 8.06 -12.08 4.45
CA SER A 37 7.68 -11.63 3.10
C SER A 37 7.88 -10.13 2.91
N SER A 38 7.72 -9.32 3.96
CA SER A 38 7.97 -7.88 3.89
C SER A 38 9.43 -7.53 3.61
N GLN A 39 10.38 -8.43 3.89
CA GLN A 39 11.82 -8.24 3.72
C GLN A 39 12.35 -8.89 2.44
N GLU A 40 11.89 -10.10 2.15
CA GLU A 40 12.48 -10.91 1.08
C GLU A 40 11.68 -10.91 -0.22
N ASN A 41 10.39 -10.56 -0.21
CA ASN A 41 9.59 -10.57 -1.43
C ASN A 41 9.72 -9.29 -2.25
N GLU A 42 9.33 -9.40 -3.51
CA GLU A 42 9.13 -8.23 -4.36
C GLU A 42 8.16 -7.25 -3.70
N ARG A 43 8.60 -6.00 -3.57
CA ARG A 43 7.86 -4.94 -2.90
C ARG A 43 8.15 -3.57 -3.49
N THR A 44 7.18 -2.66 -3.35
CA THR A 44 7.38 -1.21 -3.54
C THR A 44 7.34 -0.50 -2.20
N SER A 45 7.95 0.67 -2.10
CA SER A 45 7.81 1.56 -0.94
C SER A 45 7.63 2.97 -1.46
N VAL A 46 6.53 3.60 -1.08
CA VAL A 46 6.12 4.92 -1.59
C VAL A 46 5.77 5.80 -0.40
N VAL A 47 6.42 6.95 -0.27
CA VAL A 47 6.07 7.97 0.72
C VAL A 47 5.37 9.12 0.02
N ILE A 48 4.16 9.45 0.48
CA ILE A 48 3.39 10.61 0.03
C ILE A 48 3.37 11.61 1.17
N GLU A 49 3.62 12.88 0.84
CA GLU A 49 3.47 14.01 1.76
C GLU A 49 2.35 14.91 1.28
N ASN A 50 1.33 15.14 2.12
CA ASN A 50 0.25 16.06 1.79
C ASN A 50 0.66 17.53 1.99
N LYS A 51 -0.25 18.45 1.66
CA LYS A 51 -0.03 19.90 1.81
C LYS A 51 0.19 20.35 3.26
N ASN A 52 -0.25 19.56 4.23
CA ASN A 52 -0.10 19.83 5.66
C ASN A 52 1.21 19.22 6.24
N GLY A 53 2.06 18.63 5.41
CA GLY A 53 3.33 18.01 5.83
C GLY A 53 3.19 16.60 6.43
N ILE A 54 1.98 16.03 6.44
CA ILE A 54 1.74 14.66 6.91
C ILE A 54 2.30 13.67 5.89
N LYS A 55 3.07 12.70 6.38
CA LYS A 55 3.71 11.67 5.57
C LYS A 55 3.05 10.31 5.81
N VAL A 56 2.65 9.66 4.72
CA VAL A 56 2.19 8.27 4.74
C VAL A 56 3.09 7.44 3.85
N LEU A 57 3.61 6.35 4.41
CA LEU A 57 4.30 5.31 3.65
C LEU A 57 3.30 4.20 3.37
N TYR A 58 3.21 3.76 2.12
CA TYR A 58 2.57 2.49 1.81
C TYR A 58 3.52 1.57 1.04
N ARG A 59 3.28 0.27 1.19
CA ARG A 59 4.12 -0.78 0.65
C ARG A 59 3.25 -1.87 0.07
N GLN A 60 3.42 -2.10 -1.23
CA GLN A 60 2.84 -3.25 -1.92
C GLN A 60 3.80 -4.42 -1.77
N ILE A 61 3.27 -5.60 -1.44
CA ILE A 61 4.06 -6.82 -1.24
C ILE A 61 3.43 -7.93 -2.05
N ALA A 62 4.17 -8.43 -3.03
CA ALA A 62 3.80 -9.62 -3.79
C ALA A 62 3.96 -10.87 -2.92
N GLY A 63 3.02 -11.81 -2.99
CA GLY A 63 3.12 -13.14 -2.38
C GLY A 63 3.69 -14.20 -3.31
N THR A 64 3.69 -15.46 -2.87
CA THR A 64 4.14 -16.66 -3.62
C THR A 64 3.50 -16.81 -4.99
N VAL A 65 2.20 -16.52 -5.09
CA VAL A 65 1.43 -16.65 -6.34
C VAL A 65 1.60 -15.39 -7.20
N ALA A 66 1.85 -14.25 -6.56
CA ALA A 66 2.09 -12.97 -7.22
C ALA A 66 3.49 -12.85 -7.77
N ARG A 67 3.58 -12.82 -9.10
CA ARG A 67 4.88 -12.76 -9.77
C ARG A 67 5.40 -11.36 -10.06
N ARG A 68 4.54 -10.32 -9.96
CA ARG A 68 4.89 -8.93 -10.29
C ARG A 68 4.01 -7.93 -9.56
N ILE A 69 4.62 -6.82 -9.17
CA ILE A 69 3.93 -5.57 -8.83
C ILE A 69 3.97 -4.67 -10.06
N VAL A 70 2.82 -4.11 -10.42
CA VAL A 70 2.72 -3.01 -11.37
C VAL A 70 2.51 -1.74 -10.57
N PHE A 71 3.33 -0.73 -10.84
CA PHE A 71 3.29 0.59 -10.22
C PHE A 71 3.45 1.63 -11.31
N TYR A 72 2.81 2.79 -11.13
CA TYR A 72 2.88 3.89 -12.11
C TYR A 72 3.65 5.10 -11.60
N VAL A 73 3.82 5.18 -10.29
CA VAL A 73 4.30 6.35 -9.56
C VAL A 73 5.78 6.66 -9.80
N ARG A 74 6.11 7.96 -9.81
CA ARG A 74 7.47 8.49 -9.81
C ARG A 74 7.70 9.46 -8.64
N GLU A 75 8.95 9.61 -8.21
CA GLU A 75 9.31 10.64 -7.23
C GLU A 75 9.05 12.03 -7.80
N GLY A 76 8.50 12.93 -6.97
CA GLY A 76 8.12 14.30 -7.34
C GLY A 76 6.73 14.43 -7.99
N GLU A 77 6.05 13.34 -8.29
CA GLU A 77 4.71 13.34 -8.88
C GLU A 77 3.64 13.75 -7.85
N GLU A 78 2.64 14.53 -8.28
CA GLU A 78 1.44 14.79 -7.50
C GLU A 78 0.42 13.67 -7.74
N VAL A 79 -0.11 13.11 -6.67
CA VAL A 79 -1.08 12.00 -6.71
C VAL A 79 -2.33 12.37 -5.94
N VAL A 80 -3.47 11.84 -6.36
CA VAL A 80 -4.76 12.05 -5.69
C VAL A 80 -5.18 10.79 -4.95
N GLN A 81 -5.65 10.94 -3.71
CA GLN A 81 -6.22 9.86 -2.93
C GLN A 81 -7.31 9.14 -3.71
N SER A 82 -7.37 7.82 -3.56
CA SER A 82 -8.33 6.95 -4.23
C SER A 82 -8.15 6.80 -5.75
N GLU A 83 -7.17 7.46 -6.37
CA GLU A 83 -6.73 7.10 -7.72
C GLU A 83 -5.88 5.82 -7.71
N GLU A 84 -5.81 5.15 -8.87
CA GLU A 84 -5.07 3.90 -9.03
C GLU A 84 -3.57 4.12 -8.85
N SER A 85 -2.98 3.44 -7.87
CA SER A 85 -1.53 3.46 -7.63
C SER A 85 -0.79 2.35 -8.40
N GLY A 86 -1.54 1.34 -8.83
CA GLY A 86 -1.05 0.14 -9.50
C GLY A 86 -1.80 -1.11 -9.04
N PHE A 87 -1.25 -2.29 -9.32
CA PHE A 87 -1.86 -3.55 -8.91
C PHE A 87 -0.83 -4.66 -8.67
N ILE A 88 -1.22 -5.67 -7.90
CA ILE A 88 -0.36 -6.82 -7.58
C ILE A 88 -1.00 -8.09 -8.13
N LYS A 89 -0.26 -8.91 -8.88
CA LYS A 89 -0.84 -10.07 -9.57
C LYS A 89 -1.21 -11.25 -8.63
N PHE A 90 -2.36 -11.24 -7.94
CA PHE A 90 -2.88 -12.31 -7.06
C PHE A 90 -2.13 -12.58 -5.74
N GLY A 91 -2.88 -12.83 -4.65
CA GLY A 91 -2.29 -13.26 -3.37
C GLY A 91 -1.27 -12.27 -2.79
N SER A 92 -1.72 -11.08 -2.39
CA SER A 92 -0.87 -9.95 -2.06
C SER A 92 -1.22 -9.29 -0.73
N ARG A 93 -0.34 -8.38 -0.28
CA ARG A 93 -0.55 -7.58 0.92
C ARG A 93 -0.17 -6.12 0.67
N VAL A 94 -0.91 -5.21 1.27
CA VAL A 94 -0.54 -3.79 1.36
C VAL A 94 -0.35 -3.44 2.83
N ASP A 95 0.81 -2.87 3.13
CA ASP A 95 1.13 -2.30 4.44
C ASP A 95 1.03 -0.78 4.32
N VAL A 96 0.35 -0.13 5.28
CA VAL A 96 0.22 1.32 5.37
C VAL A 96 0.78 1.74 6.71
N PHE A 97 1.70 2.71 6.69
CA PHE A 97 2.36 3.26 7.87
C PHE A 97 1.88 4.69 8.03
N LEU A 98 1.30 4.97 9.19
CA LEU A 98 0.61 6.20 9.52
C LEU A 98 1.35 6.91 10.67
N PRO A 99 1.20 8.23 10.81
CA PRO A 99 1.58 8.95 12.02
C PRO A 99 0.99 8.32 13.30
N LEU A 100 1.70 8.47 14.43
CA LEU A 100 1.34 7.80 15.69
C LEU A 100 0.02 8.29 16.30
N ASP A 101 -0.38 9.50 15.96
CA ASP A 101 -1.61 10.21 16.36
C ASP A 101 -2.79 9.95 15.41
N THR A 102 -2.65 9.05 14.43
CA THR A 102 -3.74 8.78 13.48
C THR A 102 -4.84 7.94 14.13
N ASP A 103 -6.10 8.35 13.97
CA ASP A 103 -7.27 7.59 14.41
C ASP A 103 -7.59 6.44 13.42
N ILE A 104 -7.54 5.20 13.90
CA ILE A 104 -7.70 4.00 13.08
C ILE A 104 -9.18 3.57 13.05
N LYS A 105 -9.76 3.51 11.84
CA LYS A 105 -11.20 3.23 11.64
C LYS A 105 -11.54 1.77 11.38
N VAL A 106 -10.53 0.90 11.31
CA VAL A 106 -10.68 -0.54 11.01
C VAL A 106 -10.04 -1.42 12.06
N LYS A 107 -10.55 -2.64 12.23
CA LYS A 107 -10.04 -3.65 13.16
C LYS A 107 -9.43 -4.83 12.41
N ILE A 108 -8.62 -5.61 13.14
CA ILE A 108 -8.05 -6.85 12.61
C ILE A 108 -9.22 -7.81 12.27
N GLY A 109 -9.23 -8.28 11.02
CA GLY A 109 -10.27 -9.19 10.52
C GLY A 109 -11.34 -8.49 9.67
N ASP A 110 -11.40 -7.16 9.68
CA ASP A 110 -12.38 -6.42 8.87
C ASP A 110 -12.14 -6.63 7.38
N LYS A 111 -13.24 -6.76 6.63
CA LYS A 111 -13.23 -6.79 5.18
C LYS A 111 -13.28 -5.35 4.68
N VAL A 112 -12.21 -4.93 4.00
CA VAL A 112 -12.11 -3.60 3.39
C VAL A 112 -12.39 -3.67 1.88
N LYS A 113 -12.94 -2.60 1.33
CA LYS A 113 -13.09 -2.38 -0.11
C LYS A 113 -12.19 -1.23 -0.55
N GLY A 114 -11.42 -1.45 -1.61
CA GLY A 114 -10.56 -0.41 -2.20
C GLY A 114 -11.37 0.84 -2.57
N SER A 115 -10.76 2.02 -2.43
CA SER A 115 -11.34 3.36 -2.63
C SER A 115 -12.63 3.70 -1.85
N GLN A 116 -13.15 2.80 -1.01
CA GLN A 116 -14.43 2.99 -0.30
C GLN A 116 -14.30 2.90 1.21
N THR A 117 -13.52 1.94 1.72
CA THR A 117 -13.36 1.78 3.16
C THR A 117 -12.29 2.74 3.68
N VAL A 118 -12.71 3.68 4.53
CA VAL A 118 -11.79 4.54 5.29
C VAL A 118 -11.06 3.66 6.30
N ILE A 119 -9.73 3.62 6.21
CA ILE A 119 -8.88 2.83 7.12
C ILE A 119 -8.42 3.63 8.33
N ALA A 120 -8.30 4.94 8.17
CA ALA A 120 -7.79 5.85 9.19
C ALA A 120 -8.12 7.31 8.83
N GLU A 121 -8.16 8.17 9.84
CA GLU A 121 -8.31 9.62 9.74
C GLU A 121 -7.19 10.29 10.56
N PHE A 122 -6.60 11.36 10.03
CA PHE A 122 -5.65 12.15 10.82
C PHE A 122 -6.42 12.98 11.83
N SER A 123 -5.89 13.10 13.05
CA SER A 123 -6.40 14.08 14.01
C SER A 123 -6.20 15.50 13.48
N GLU A 124 -7.16 16.37 13.78
CA GLU A 124 -7.09 17.81 13.50
C GLU A 124 -6.01 18.51 14.32
#